data_AF-C9LQR0-F1
#
_entry.id   AF-C9LQR0-F1
#
_cell.length_a   1.000
_cell.length_b   1.000
_cell.length_c   1.000
_cell.angle_alpha   90.00
_cell.angle_beta   90.00
_cell.angle_gamma   90.00
#
_symmetry.space_group_name_H-M   'P 1'
#
loop_
_entity.id
_entity.type
_entity.pdbx_description
1 polymer ?
#
loop_
_entity_poly.entity_id
_entity_poly.type
_entity_poly.pdbx_seq_one_letter_code
_entity_poly.pdbx_strand_id
1 'polypeptide(L)'
;MEHTRKAPMDTGISTEARGVINPTTGFSPQTHFIIKSRYITAHEIAEDCGIAKSTAYTLIRAMNAELREMGKITISGKVPRAFYEFKTYGGGQ
;
A
#
# COMPACT_ATOMS: atom_id res chain seq x y z
N MET A 1 17.83 4.74 -71.29
CA MET A 1 17.53 3.31 -71.21
C MET A 1 18.69 2.65 -70.51
N GLU A 2 18.36 1.91 -69.46
CA GLU A 2 19.11 0.75 -68.96
C GLU A 2 20.53 0.99 -68.42
N HIS A 3 20.62 1.18 -67.11
CA HIS A 3 21.86 0.93 -66.37
C HIS A 3 21.73 -0.39 -65.61
N THR A 4 21.72 -1.50 -66.37
CA THR A 4 21.85 -2.84 -65.79
C THR A 4 23.28 -3.04 -65.36
N ARG A 5 23.55 -2.96 -64.06
CA ARG A 5 24.72 -3.61 -63.45
C ARG A 5 24.21 -4.63 -62.44
N LYS A 6 24.35 -5.89 -62.85
CA LYS A 6 24.01 -7.10 -62.11
C LYS A 6 24.58 -7.06 -60.69
N ALA A 7 23.76 -7.35 -59.70
CA ALA A 7 24.21 -7.83 -58.38
C ALA A 7 25.00 -9.13 -58.58
N PRO A 8 26.01 -9.43 -57.73
CA PRO A 8 25.83 -10.62 -56.89
C PRO A 8 26.59 -10.65 -55.54
N MET A 9 26.29 -11.73 -54.79
CA MET A 9 27.04 -12.49 -53.74
C MET A 9 27.26 -11.87 -52.35
N ASP A 10 26.53 -12.35 -51.33
CA ASP A 10 26.81 -13.52 -50.44
C ASP A 10 27.66 -13.05 -49.24
N THR A 11 27.23 -13.11 -47.98
CA THR A 11 26.91 -14.31 -47.21
C THR A 11 26.49 -13.84 -45.81
N GLY A 12 25.65 -14.60 -45.10
CA GLY A 12 25.80 -14.69 -43.65
C GLY A 12 24.60 -14.21 -42.81
N ILE A 13 23.66 -15.14 -42.62
CA ILE A 13 23.07 -15.47 -41.32
C ILE A 13 22.35 -14.30 -40.61
N SER A 14 21.05 -14.17 -40.88
CA SER A 14 20.11 -13.93 -39.78
C SER A 14 20.31 -15.03 -38.73
N THR A 15 20.36 -14.67 -37.45
CA THR A 15 19.73 -15.39 -36.32
C THR A 15 20.26 -14.86 -34.97
N GLU A 16 19.38 -14.09 -34.31
CA GLU A 16 19.08 -14.12 -32.88
C GLU A 16 20.07 -13.52 -31.84
N ALA A 17 19.68 -12.32 -31.39
CA ALA A 17 19.36 -11.99 -29.99
C ALA A 17 20.24 -12.59 -28.87
N ARG A 18 21.25 -11.82 -28.46
CA ARG A 18 21.76 -11.75 -27.07
C ARG A 18 22.09 -10.28 -26.83
N GLY A 19 21.33 -9.48 -26.08
CA GLY A 19 20.86 -9.74 -24.73
C GLY A 19 21.86 -9.12 -23.75
N VAL A 20 21.78 -7.80 -23.51
CA VAL A 20 22.00 -7.17 -22.20
C VAL A 20 21.34 -5.79 -22.23
N ILE A 21 20.08 -5.81 -21.82
CA ILE A 21 19.34 -4.62 -21.41
C ILE A 21 19.93 -4.07 -20.09
N ASN A 22 20.10 -2.75 -20.10
CA ASN A 22 20.12 -1.78 -18.98
C ASN A 22 21.40 -1.58 -18.14
N PRO A 23 21.97 -0.35 -18.15
CA PRO A 23 22.88 0.08 -17.11
C PRO A 23 22.14 0.15 -15.77
N THR A 24 22.74 -0.51 -14.80
CA THR A 24 22.43 -0.41 -13.38
C THR A 24 22.41 1.03 -12.89
N THR A 25 21.49 1.25 -11.93
CA THR A 25 21.59 2.20 -10.82
C THR A 25 20.96 3.57 -11.03
N GLY A 26 19.64 3.57 -10.83
CA GLY A 26 18.93 4.63 -10.13
C GLY A 26 17.90 3.98 -9.21
N PHE A 27 18.33 3.51 -8.04
CA PHE A 27 17.42 3.00 -7.01
C PHE A 27 16.65 4.21 -6.46
N SER A 28 15.60 4.64 -7.17
CA SER A 28 14.61 5.54 -6.60
C SER A 28 14.06 4.82 -5.36
N PRO A 29 14.11 5.39 -4.14
CA PRO A 29 13.34 4.82 -3.07
C PRO A 29 11.89 4.92 -3.53
N GLN A 30 11.30 3.79 -3.94
CA GLN A 30 9.87 3.73 -4.12
C GLN A 30 9.30 3.96 -2.74
N THR A 31 8.99 5.23 -2.45
CA THR A 31 8.40 5.63 -1.19
C THR A 31 7.14 4.80 -1.07
N HIS A 32 7.17 3.81 -0.19
CA HIS A 32 6.03 2.94 0.00
C HIS A 32 5.02 3.82 0.74
N PHE A 33 4.14 4.48 0.00
CA PHE A 33 3.03 5.20 0.59
C PHE A 33 2.08 4.14 1.15
N ILE A 34 2.36 3.70 2.39
CA ILE A 34 1.54 2.71 3.09
C ILE A 34 0.16 3.36 3.25
N ILE A 35 -0.81 2.88 2.48
CA ILE A 35 -2.21 3.33 2.61
C ILE A 35 -2.70 2.83 3.97
N LYS A 36 -2.65 3.69 4.99
CA LYS A 36 -3.17 3.40 6.33
C LYS A 36 -4.66 3.08 6.20
N SER A 37 -5.06 1.91 6.69
CA SER A 37 -6.47 1.52 6.72
C SER A 37 -7.30 2.55 7.48
N ARG A 38 -8.51 2.85 6.96
CA ARG A 38 -9.47 3.80 7.55
C ARG A 38 -10.00 3.35 8.91
N TYR A 39 -9.90 2.06 9.19
CA TYR A 39 -10.31 1.43 10.43
C TYR A 39 -9.09 0.87 11.14
N ILE A 40 -9.10 0.99 12.47
CA ILE A 40 -8.10 0.40 13.35
C ILE A 40 -8.68 -0.85 14.01
N THR A 41 -7.86 -1.89 14.11
CA THR A 41 -8.24 -3.19 14.70
C THR A 41 -7.87 -3.26 16.18
N ALA A 42 -8.47 -4.20 16.92
CA ALA A 42 -8.09 -4.47 18.32
C ALA A 42 -6.61 -4.83 18.48
N HIS A 43 -6.02 -5.44 17.45
CA HIS A 43 -4.59 -5.77 17.42
C HIS A 43 -3.74 -4.51 17.39
N GLU A 44 -4.01 -3.61 16.43
CA GLU A 44 -3.28 -2.35 16.30
C GLU A 44 -3.45 -1.48 17.55
N ILE A 45 -4.65 -1.41 18.14
CA ILE A 45 -4.87 -0.68 19.40
C ILE A 45 -4.05 -1.30 20.56
N ALA A 46 -4.00 -2.63 20.64
CA ALA A 46 -3.24 -3.32 21.67
C ALA A 46 -1.73 -3.04 21.53
N GLU A 47 -1.21 -3.01 20.31
CA GLU A 47 0.19 -2.68 20.03
C GLU A 47 0.50 -1.21 20.31
N ASP A 48 -0.37 -0.31 19.84
CA ASP A 48 -0.21 1.15 19.97
C ASP A 48 -0.28 1.61 21.44
N CYS A 49 -1.20 1.03 22.21
CA CYS A 49 -1.42 1.40 23.61
C CYS A 49 -0.65 0.50 24.60
N GLY A 50 -0.05 -0.60 24.14
CA GLY A 50 0.67 -1.56 25.00
C GLY A 50 -0.24 -2.34 25.95
N ILE A 51 -1.50 -2.59 25.56
CA ILE A 51 -2.51 -3.26 26.39
C ILE A 51 -2.80 -4.69 25.91
N ALA A 52 -3.41 -5.50 26.77
CA ALA A 52 -3.91 -6.82 26.38
C ALA A 52 -5.01 -6.71 25.30
N LYS A 53 -5.05 -7.68 24.37
CA LYS A 53 -6.06 -7.76 23.29
C LYS A 53 -7.50 -7.76 23.84
N SER A 54 -7.73 -8.41 24.98
CA SER A 54 -9.04 -8.43 25.65
C SER A 54 -9.50 -7.03 26.07
N THR A 55 -8.58 -6.22 26.61
CA THR A 55 -8.83 -4.82 26.99
C THR A 55 -9.12 -3.96 25.76
N ALA A 56 -8.40 -4.16 24.65
CA ALA A 56 -8.66 -3.47 23.39
C ALA A 56 -10.08 -3.75 22.83
N TYR A 57 -10.56 -4.99 22.92
CA TYR A 57 -11.95 -5.31 22.53
C TYR A 57 -13.00 -4.61 23.42
N THR A 58 -12.73 -4.47 24.72
CA THR A 58 -13.61 -3.71 25.62
C THR A 58 -13.65 -2.24 25.24
N LEU A 59 -12.51 -1.64 24.90
CA LEU A 59 -12.43 -0.26 24.43
C LEU A 59 -13.21 -0.05 23.12
N ILE A 60 -13.04 -0.95 22.14
CA ILE A 60 -13.77 -0.90 20.87
C ILE A 60 -15.28 -1.00 21.09
N ARG A 61 -15.74 -1.82 22.04
CA ARG A 61 -17.17 -1.93 22.37
C ARG A 61 -17.72 -0.62 22.91
N ALA A 62 -17.00 0.04 23.83
CA ALA A 62 -17.40 1.34 24.37
C ALA A 62 -17.46 2.40 23.26
N MET A 63 -16.42 2.50 22.42
CA MET A 63 -16.40 3.44 21.30
C MET A 63 -17.51 3.21 20.28
N ASN A 64 -17.82 1.94 19.98
CA ASN A 64 -18.92 1.60 19.09
C ASN A 64 -20.30 1.88 19.72
N ALA A 65 -20.44 1.87 21.04
CA ALA A 65 -21.68 2.30 21.69
C ALA A 65 -21.91 3.81 21.46
N GLU A 66 -20.89 4.64 21.71
CA GLU A 66 -20.98 6.09 21.51
C GLU A 66 -21.22 6.46 20.04
N LEU A 67 -20.55 5.76 19.12
CA LEU A 67 -20.76 5.97 17.68
C LEU A 67 -22.19 5.61 17.25
N ARG A 68 -22.80 4.58 17.84
CA ARG A 68 -24.21 4.24 17.59
C ARG A 68 -25.15 5.30 18.14
N GLU A 69 -24.88 5.83 19.33
CA GLU A 69 -25.65 6.93 19.92
C GLU A 69 -25.57 8.20 19.06
N MET A 70 -24.42 8.47 18.45
CA MET A 70 -24.23 9.56 17.49
C MET A 70 -24.85 9.29 16.10
N GLY A 71 -25.56 8.17 15.93
CA GLY A 71 -26.20 7.78 14.66
C GLY A 71 -25.19 7.40 13.57
N LYS A 72 -23.97 6.99 13.93
CA LYS A 72 -22.92 6.56 12.99
C LYS A 72 -22.93 5.05 12.81
N ILE A 73 -22.44 4.61 11.65
CA ILE A 73 -22.28 3.20 11.34
C ILE A 73 -21.08 2.66 12.12
N THR A 74 -21.27 1.53 12.81
CA THR A 74 -20.24 0.87 13.63
C THR A 74 -20.01 -0.55 13.16
N ILE A 75 -18.78 -1.03 13.31
CA ILE A 75 -18.36 -2.37 12.89
C ILE A 75 -17.84 -3.10 14.12
N SER A 76 -18.36 -4.28 14.41
CA SER A 76 -17.86 -5.10 15.51
C SER A 76 -16.38 -5.44 15.30
N GLY A 77 -15.57 -5.22 16.33
CA GLY A 77 -14.13 -5.53 16.33
C GLY A 77 -13.22 -4.50 15.65
N LYS A 78 -13.78 -3.41 15.09
CA LYS A 78 -13.01 -2.30 14.51
C LYS A 78 -13.64 -0.95 14.86
N VAL A 79 -12.85 0.11 14.79
CA VAL A 79 -13.34 1.49 14.98
C VAL A 79 -12.69 2.37 13.90
N PRO A 80 -13.36 3.41 13.38
CA PRO A 80 -12.71 4.38 12.49
C PRO A 80 -11.49 5.00 13.17
N ARG A 81 -10.34 4.99 12.50
CA ARG A 81 -9.06 5.47 13.04
C ARG A 81 -9.14 6.94 13.45
N ALA A 82 -9.84 7.77 12.67
CA ALA A 82 -10.07 9.18 13.00
C ALA A 82 -10.80 9.38 14.36
N PHE A 83 -11.72 8.49 14.72
CA PHE A 83 -12.42 8.57 16.01
C PHE A 83 -11.53 8.10 17.16
N TYR A 84 -10.74 7.04 16.92
CA TYR A 84 -9.74 6.57 17.88
C TYR A 84 -8.71 7.66 18.17
N GLU A 85 -8.07 8.23 17.14
CA GLU A 85 -7.06 9.28 17.29
C GLU A 85 -7.61 10.52 18.01
N PHE A 86 -8.84 10.92 17.70
CA PHE A 86 -9.51 12.02 18.38
C PHE A 86 -9.72 11.74 19.88
N LYS A 87 -10.12 10.51 20.23
CA LYS A 87 -10.35 10.10 21.63
C LYS A 87 -9.03 9.93 22.40
N THR A 88 -8.01 9.33 21.79
CA THR A 88 -6.77 8.96 22.48
C THR A 88 -5.81 10.12 22.64
N TYR A 89 -5.64 10.92 21.59
CA TYR A 89 -4.69 12.04 21.62
C TYR A 89 -5.37 13.38 21.91
N GLY A 90 -6.69 13.38 22.14
CA GLY A 90 -7.44 14.55 22.58
C GLY A 90 -7.07 15.81 21.79
N GLY A 91 -7.05 15.74 20.47
CA GLY A 91 -6.70 16.88 19.61
C GLY A 91 -5.38 17.55 19.96
N GLY A 92 -4.25 16.82 19.88
CA GLY A 92 -2.93 17.44 19.89
C GLY A 92 -2.72 18.30 18.64
N GLN A 93 -3.00 19.60 18.77
CA GLN A 93 -2.43 20.67 17.94
C GLN A 93 -1.00 20.97 18.39
#